data_AF-A0A0X3AMV3-F1
#
_entry.id   AF-A0A0X3AMV3-F1
#
_cell.length_a   1.000
_cell.length_b   1.000
_cell.length_c   1.000
_cell.angle_alpha   90.00
_cell.angle_beta   90.00
_cell.angle_gamma   90.00
#
_symmetry.space_group_name_H-M   'P 1'
#
loop_
_entity.id
_entity.type
_entity.pdbx_description
1 polymer ?
#
loop_
_entity_poly.entity_id
_entity_poly.type
_entity_poly.pdbx_seq_one_letter_code
_entity_poly.pdbx_strand_id
1 'polypeptide(L)'
;MKSKIINSFLWGNSVALSWLWGLGLFFSVQITYLFGLTGLFGFALLNSIGLFLFGYGTQKIAHRDKGQESLERFYKKWYKPFRFSLYLYQLLAITLTVFATVKYLFIPLLASYWPEWDNGGNILQIFSLLLVVALVISASCLLGEEFTIKSIKYWHLLIGAVLLIIIVSLLAYIQPKEIYSYHSWIKNETGKPIFIGYLVAILVGFFVGPWLDLQQWQRAIQMRKEGTNICSGYFFGSVIFFLLLIFHGLMASFVFNSAWFNSDMASVGLGGIKYGHEQIVEYMIHFRSTLPEWIPFSYYLFISLAVLTTLDSGYVSTQWFLKEISKTSNSPVLSLIPKGIADSPIPTYILAGFITIFSVLANFELEYFMVFYATFFVAYASLGIARCFVPNSQHSLPQVKLFSIGALSLAVFAGGYFMQMALFMILGSILPILYVIWLVLNTDLLRVVKEKVEEVIDAASEIPVLKNLSKATHTVINGKTLEVSTGSHFEGKWFVHTFMATYVDTNSVGNVYFGVYVLWVGKARELFFNYVLPDFNLKDTTYLILTRSFEHKYITETREFERISVKIRASEYNRKIATLEHQIFDSAGNLLGKGKQQLIFVSSKDYRLLDIPTDVIKAFMPYM
;
A
#
# COMPACT_ATOMS: atom_id res chain seq x y z
N MET A 1 -10.60 19.18 28.79
CA MET A 1 -11.55 19.09 27.65
C MET A 1 -11.31 20.21 26.63
N LYS A 2 -11.25 21.49 27.03
CA LYS A 2 -10.97 22.63 26.13
C LYS A 2 -9.66 22.52 25.33
N SER A 3 -8.54 22.09 25.93
CA SER A 3 -7.27 21.92 25.19
C SER A 3 -7.29 20.82 24.12
N LYS A 4 -8.12 19.79 24.30
CA LYS A 4 -8.24 18.67 23.34
C LYS A 4 -8.98 19.09 22.07
N ILE A 5 -10.03 19.89 22.21
CA ILE A 5 -10.80 20.41 21.06
C ILE A 5 -9.95 21.39 20.25
N ILE A 6 -9.22 22.29 20.93
CA ILE A 6 -8.29 23.22 20.27
C ILE A 6 -7.25 22.43 19.47
N ASN A 7 -6.63 21.40 20.06
CA ASN A 7 -5.64 20.61 19.32
C ASN A 7 -6.27 19.84 18.14
N SER A 8 -7.50 19.34 18.28
CA SER A 8 -8.24 18.75 17.16
C SER A 8 -8.49 19.75 16.03
N PHE A 9 -8.80 21.01 16.34
CA PHE A 9 -8.94 22.06 15.33
C PHE A 9 -7.61 22.38 14.63
N LEU A 10 -6.51 22.53 15.39
CA LEU A 10 -5.16 22.76 14.83
C LEU A 10 -4.78 21.66 13.83
N TRP A 11 -5.01 20.41 14.24
CA TRP A 11 -4.76 19.24 13.42
C TRP A 11 -5.71 19.16 12.22
N GLY A 12 -6.98 19.52 12.40
CA GLY A 12 -7.96 19.58 11.33
C GLY A 12 -7.57 20.58 10.25
N ASN A 13 -7.16 21.79 10.64
CA ASN A 13 -6.65 22.77 9.70
C ASN A 13 -5.41 22.24 8.95
N SER A 14 -4.47 21.58 9.64
CA SER A 14 -3.31 20.97 8.97
C SER A 14 -3.71 19.86 7.99
N VAL A 15 -4.68 19.01 8.34
CA VAL A 15 -5.24 17.97 7.46
C VAL A 15 -5.83 18.60 6.20
N ALA A 16 -6.68 19.63 6.35
CA ALA A 16 -7.32 20.31 5.22
C ALA A 16 -6.29 20.90 4.24
N LEU A 17 -5.34 21.67 4.76
CA LEU A 17 -4.35 22.37 3.94
C LEU A 17 -3.35 21.43 3.25
N SER A 18 -3.11 20.25 3.83
CA SER A 18 -2.28 19.21 3.20
C SER A 18 -2.99 18.42 2.09
N TRP A 19 -4.32 18.49 2.06
CA TRP A 19 -5.16 17.77 1.11
C TRP A 19 -5.60 18.64 -0.08
N LEU A 20 -5.17 19.91 -0.11
CA LEU A 20 -5.38 20.86 -1.20
C LEU A 20 -4.36 20.72 -2.35
N TRP A 21 -3.89 19.50 -2.60
CA TRP A 21 -3.08 19.21 -3.78
C TRP A 21 -3.78 19.57 -5.09
N GLY A 22 -3.05 19.54 -6.21
CA GLY A 22 -3.55 20.03 -7.51
C GLY A 22 -4.90 19.42 -7.92
N LEU A 23 -5.18 18.20 -7.47
CA LEU A 23 -6.45 17.50 -7.63
C LEU A 23 -7.60 18.17 -6.86
N GLY A 24 -7.40 18.63 -5.63
CA GLY A 24 -8.42 19.38 -4.89
C GLY A 24 -8.62 20.77 -5.50
N LEU A 25 -7.53 21.49 -5.74
CA LEU A 25 -7.58 22.90 -6.13
C LEU A 25 -8.03 23.08 -7.58
N PHE A 26 -7.26 22.62 -8.56
CA PHE A 26 -7.51 22.92 -9.97
C PHE A 26 -8.67 22.10 -10.53
N PHE A 27 -8.82 20.84 -10.15
CA PHE A 27 -9.94 20.04 -10.67
C PHE A 27 -11.31 20.53 -10.17
N SER A 28 -11.38 21.23 -9.02
CA SER A 28 -12.63 21.88 -8.60
C SER A 28 -13.09 22.95 -9.61
N VAL A 29 -12.14 23.64 -10.26
CA VAL A 29 -12.40 24.58 -11.36
C VAL A 29 -12.95 23.82 -12.56
N GLN A 30 -12.29 22.73 -12.97
CA GLN A 30 -12.74 21.92 -14.11
C GLN A 30 -14.12 21.30 -13.90
N ILE A 31 -14.39 20.75 -12.71
CA ILE A 31 -15.71 20.18 -12.42
C ILE A 31 -16.79 21.26 -12.44
N THR A 32 -16.46 22.47 -11.98
CA THR A 32 -17.38 23.61 -12.07
C THR A 32 -17.61 24.03 -13.53
N TYR A 33 -16.55 24.02 -14.35
CA TYR A 33 -16.64 24.29 -15.80
C TYR A 33 -17.58 23.30 -16.49
N LEU A 34 -17.38 21.99 -16.27
CA LEU A 34 -18.13 20.94 -16.93
C LEU A 34 -19.58 20.84 -16.43
N PHE A 35 -19.79 20.90 -15.12
CA PHE A 35 -21.04 20.46 -14.50
C PHE A 35 -21.70 21.50 -13.58
N GLY A 36 -21.15 22.72 -13.52
CA GLY A 36 -21.64 23.79 -12.66
C GLY A 36 -21.49 23.51 -11.17
N LEU A 37 -22.19 24.28 -10.34
CA LEU A 37 -22.13 24.14 -8.88
C LEU A 37 -22.66 22.79 -8.38
N THR A 38 -23.53 22.11 -9.15
CA THR A 38 -23.98 20.75 -8.82
C THR A 38 -22.83 19.75 -8.85
N GLY A 39 -22.01 19.79 -9.90
CA GLY A 39 -20.81 18.97 -9.99
C GLY A 39 -19.81 19.30 -8.90
N LEU A 40 -19.58 20.60 -8.66
CA LEU A 40 -18.69 21.06 -7.59
C LEU A 40 -19.12 20.53 -6.23
N PHE A 41 -20.41 20.65 -5.89
CA PHE A 41 -20.93 20.19 -4.62
C PHE A 41 -20.78 18.68 -4.46
N GLY A 42 -21.11 17.89 -5.50
CA GLY A 42 -20.90 16.44 -5.50
C GLY A 42 -19.44 16.07 -5.29
N PHE A 43 -18.53 16.74 -6.01
CA PHE A 43 -17.09 16.56 -5.86
C PHE A 43 -16.58 16.90 -4.45
N ALA A 44 -16.89 18.10 -3.96
CA ALA A 44 -16.39 18.60 -2.68
C ALA A 44 -16.94 17.79 -1.51
N LEU A 45 -18.23 17.45 -1.54
CA LEU A 45 -18.88 16.67 -0.49
C LEU A 45 -18.31 15.25 -0.40
N LEU A 46 -18.22 14.54 -1.53
CA LEU A 46 -17.69 13.17 -1.55
C LEU A 46 -16.22 13.13 -1.08
N ASN A 47 -15.41 14.11 -1.50
CA ASN A 47 -14.02 14.21 -1.07
C ASN A 47 -13.90 14.47 0.45
N SER A 48 -14.70 15.40 0.97
CA SER A 48 -14.78 15.70 2.41
C SER A 48 -15.19 14.48 3.24
N ILE A 49 -16.17 13.71 2.77
CA ILE A 49 -16.62 12.46 3.42
C ILE A 49 -15.51 11.41 3.42
N GLY A 50 -14.82 11.22 2.30
CA GLY A 50 -13.70 10.27 2.20
C GLY A 50 -12.60 10.56 3.23
N LEU A 51 -12.24 11.84 3.39
CA LEU A 51 -11.28 12.29 4.38
C LEU A 51 -11.76 12.04 5.83
N PHE A 52 -13.04 12.29 6.11
CA PHE A 52 -13.63 12.02 7.43
C PHE A 52 -13.62 10.52 7.76
N LEU A 53 -14.01 9.68 6.79
CA LEU A 53 -14.06 8.22 6.94
C LEU A 53 -12.68 7.63 7.22
N PHE A 54 -11.61 8.18 6.63
CA PHE A 54 -10.24 7.81 6.98
C PHE A 54 -9.93 8.09 8.45
N GLY A 55 -10.25 9.31 8.93
CA GLY A 55 -10.03 9.69 10.34
C GLY A 55 -10.85 8.84 11.32
N TYR A 56 -12.09 8.54 10.97
CA TYR A 56 -12.95 7.63 11.73
C TYR A 56 -12.39 6.21 11.77
N GLY A 57 -11.97 5.68 10.61
CA GLY A 57 -11.40 4.34 10.47
C GLY A 57 -10.11 4.17 11.26
N THR A 58 -9.17 5.12 11.12
CA THR A 58 -7.89 5.10 11.86
C THR A 58 -8.08 5.29 13.36
N GLN A 59 -9.07 6.08 13.81
CA GLN A 59 -9.46 6.16 15.21
C GLN A 59 -9.91 4.80 15.75
N LYS A 60 -10.72 4.04 14.99
CA LYS A 60 -11.10 2.68 15.39
C LYS A 60 -9.90 1.74 15.50
N ILE A 61 -8.99 1.79 14.53
CA ILE A 61 -7.77 0.97 14.54
C ILE A 61 -6.90 1.30 15.75
N ALA A 62 -6.71 2.59 16.05
CA ALA A 62 -5.89 3.06 17.17
C ALA A 62 -6.40 2.59 18.55
N HIS A 63 -7.70 2.28 18.69
CA HIS A 63 -8.28 1.79 19.94
C HIS A 63 -8.16 0.28 20.16
N ARG A 64 -7.76 -0.49 19.15
CA ARG A 64 -7.59 -1.93 19.27
C ARG A 64 -6.42 -2.33 20.17
N ASP A 65 -5.45 -1.43 20.33
CA ASP A 65 -4.28 -1.62 21.18
C ASP A 65 -4.14 -0.41 22.13
N LYS A 66 -3.57 -0.68 23.32
CA LYS A 66 -3.38 0.32 24.37
C LYS A 66 -2.13 1.17 24.09
N GLY A 67 -2.16 2.40 24.58
CA GLY A 67 -1.04 3.33 24.47
C GLY A 67 -1.13 4.31 23.30
N GLN A 68 -0.27 5.32 23.34
CA GLN A 68 -0.20 6.43 22.39
C GLN A 68 0.52 6.07 21.09
N GLU A 69 1.25 4.95 21.06
CA GLU A 69 1.93 4.44 19.86
C GLU A 69 1.15 3.34 19.15
N SER A 70 -0.08 3.02 19.60
CA SER A 70 -0.88 1.92 19.06
C SER A 70 -1.04 1.98 17.54
N LEU A 71 -1.36 3.17 17.01
CA LEU A 71 -1.54 3.37 15.58
C LEU A 71 -0.21 3.27 14.80
N GLU A 72 0.91 3.75 15.36
CA GLU A 72 2.21 3.62 14.72
C GLU A 72 2.65 2.15 14.64
N ARG A 73 2.49 1.39 15.73
CA ARG A 73 2.79 -0.04 15.74
C ARG A 73 1.96 -0.80 14.72
N PHE A 74 0.67 -0.46 14.60
CA PHE A 74 -0.19 -1.01 13.55
C PHE A 74 0.35 -0.66 12.16
N TYR A 75 0.56 0.64 11.90
CA TYR A 75 1.01 1.12 10.60
C TYR A 75 2.31 0.42 10.19
N LYS A 76 3.31 0.32 11.08
CA LYS A 76 4.61 -0.34 10.82
C LYS A 76 4.50 -1.80 10.36
N LYS A 77 3.43 -2.50 10.77
CA LYS A 77 3.13 -3.86 10.28
C LYS A 77 2.37 -3.81 8.96
N TRP A 78 1.38 -2.93 8.87
CA TRP A 78 0.47 -2.81 7.73
C TRP A 78 1.13 -2.28 6.44
N TYR A 79 2.01 -1.27 6.52
CA TYR A 79 2.54 -0.58 5.35
C TYR A 79 3.53 -1.42 4.51
N LYS A 80 4.17 -2.43 5.12
CA LYS A 80 5.26 -3.21 4.50
C LYS A 80 4.91 -3.76 3.10
N PRO A 81 3.77 -4.45 2.89
CA PRO A 81 3.38 -4.92 1.56
C PRO A 81 3.00 -3.78 0.58
N PHE A 82 2.72 -2.57 1.06
CA PHE A 82 2.28 -1.43 0.27
C PHE A 82 3.40 -0.41 0.01
N ARG A 83 4.66 -0.71 0.35
CA ARG A 83 5.78 0.25 0.26
C ARG A 83 5.89 0.93 -1.09
N PHE A 84 5.85 0.13 -2.16
CA PHE A 84 5.93 0.63 -3.54
C PHE A 84 4.72 1.49 -3.90
N SER A 85 3.51 1.03 -3.59
CA SER A 85 2.28 1.77 -3.92
C SER A 85 2.18 3.08 -3.14
N LEU A 86 2.57 3.11 -1.87
CA LEU A 86 2.61 4.32 -1.04
C LEU A 86 3.60 5.35 -1.59
N TYR A 87 4.80 4.91 -1.98
CA TYR A 87 5.79 5.79 -2.59
C TYR A 87 5.32 6.33 -3.94
N LEU A 88 4.78 5.47 -4.82
CA LEU A 88 4.32 5.89 -6.15
C LEU A 88 3.13 6.85 -6.06
N TYR A 89 2.21 6.60 -5.12
CA TYR A 89 1.09 7.49 -4.80
C TYR A 89 1.61 8.88 -4.38
N GLN A 90 2.59 8.93 -3.45
CA GLN A 90 3.19 10.18 -2.99
C GLN A 90 4.00 10.91 -4.08
N LEU A 91 4.75 10.18 -4.92
CA LEU A 91 5.45 10.76 -6.07
C LEU A 91 4.44 11.41 -7.03
N LEU A 92 3.39 10.69 -7.40
CA LEU A 92 2.37 11.20 -8.30
C LEU A 92 1.66 12.42 -7.71
N ALA A 93 1.46 12.43 -6.39
CA ALA A 93 0.82 13.52 -5.63
C ALA A 93 1.61 14.82 -5.69
N ILE A 94 2.93 14.71 -5.53
CA ILE A 94 3.86 15.83 -5.66
C ILE A 94 3.89 16.29 -7.12
N THR A 95 4.08 15.35 -8.06
CA THR A 95 4.12 15.64 -9.50
C THR A 95 2.87 16.38 -9.97
N LEU A 96 1.67 15.89 -9.66
CA LEU A 96 0.43 16.53 -10.12
C LEU A 96 0.27 17.94 -9.54
N THR A 97 0.73 18.18 -8.32
CA THR A 97 0.64 19.50 -7.66
C THR A 97 1.60 20.49 -8.28
N VAL A 98 2.86 20.08 -8.51
CA VAL A 98 3.85 20.92 -9.20
C VAL A 98 3.40 21.17 -10.63
N PHE A 99 2.96 20.13 -11.35
CA PHE A 99 2.43 20.22 -12.71
C PHE A 99 1.26 21.20 -12.82
N ALA A 100 0.23 21.05 -11.99
CA ALA A 100 -0.95 21.91 -12.06
C ALA A 100 -0.61 23.38 -11.76
N THR A 101 0.30 23.61 -10.81
CA THR A 101 0.77 24.96 -10.47
C THR A 101 1.54 25.58 -11.63
N VAL A 102 2.45 24.82 -12.24
CA VAL A 102 3.20 25.30 -13.41
C VAL A 102 2.24 25.59 -14.57
N LYS A 103 1.39 24.64 -14.93
CA LYS A 103 0.52 24.73 -16.12
C LYS A 103 -0.58 25.78 -15.97
N TYR A 104 -1.25 25.84 -14.84
CA TYR A 104 -2.49 26.63 -14.71
C TYR A 104 -2.32 27.95 -13.93
N LEU A 105 -1.19 28.15 -13.24
CA LEU A 105 -0.84 29.43 -12.62
C LEU A 105 0.31 30.12 -13.35
N PHE A 106 1.47 29.48 -13.44
CA PHE A 106 2.68 30.16 -13.93
C PHE A 106 2.71 30.36 -15.44
N ILE A 107 2.26 29.40 -16.25
CA ILE A 107 2.24 29.58 -17.71
C ILE A 107 1.37 30.76 -18.14
N PRO A 108 0.09 30.90 -17.71
CA PRO A 108 -0.72 32.07 -18.04
C PRO A 108 -0.07 33.39 -17.58
N LEU A 109 0.53 33.39 -16.39
CA LEU A 109 1.26 34.56 -15.89
C LEU A 109 2.46 34.91 -16.77
N LEU A 110 3.29 33.92 -17.15
CA LEU A 110 4.44 34.13 -18.02
C LEU A 110 4.02 34.63 -19.40
N ALA A 111 3.00 34.00 -20.00
CA ALA A 111 2.45 34.42 -21.29
C ALA A 111 1.91 35.86 -21.25
N SER A 112 1.34 36.31 -20.12
CA SER A 112 0.87 37.70 -19.97
C SER A 112 1.98 38.76 -20.01
N TYR A 113 3.20 38.40 -19.59
CA TYR A 113 4.36 39.29 -19.65
C TYR A 113 5.20 39.07 -20.91
N TRP A 114 4.99 37.94 -21.59
CA TRP A 114 5.75 37.55 -22.78
C TRP A 114 4.81 37.09 -23.91
N PRO A 115 4.36 38.02 -24.77
CA PRO A 115 3.39 37.74 -25.84
C PRO A 115 3.82 36.70 -26.88
N GLU A 116 5.12 36.46 -27.05
CA GLU A 116 5.65 35.44 -27.97
C GLU A 116 5.76 34.04 -27.31
N TRP A 117 5.24 33.83 -26.10
CA TRP A 117 5.30 32.55 -25.39
C TRP A 117 4.86 31.35 -26.24
N ASP A 118 3.79 31.50 -27.02
CA ASP A 118 3.24 30.44 -27.89
C ASP A 118 3.96 30.32 -29.25
N ASN A 119 4.66 31.38 -29.69
CA ASN A 119 5.34 31.45 -30.99
C ASN A 119 6.86 31.22 -30.89
N GLY A 120 7.42 31.29 -29.69
CA GLY A 120 8.86 31.32 -29.43
C GLY A 120 9.47 29.92 -29.29
N GLY A 121 10.00 29.39 -30.40
CA GLY A 121 10.72 28.12 -30.41
C GLY A 121 11.82 27.97 -29.33
N ASN A 122 11.64 26.93 -28.52
CA ASN A 122 12.58 25.82 -28.30
C ASN A 122 13.76 25.88 -27.32
N ILE A 123 14.15 26.98 -26.69
CA ILE A 123 15.12 26.91 -25.57
C ILE A 123 14.71 27.78 -24.39
N LEU A 124 14.36 29.04 -24.64
CA LEU A 124 14.08 29.98 -23.55
C LEU A 124 12.76 29.64 -22.82
N GLN A 125 11.77 29.07 -23.52
CA GLN A 125 10.56 28.52 -22.91
C GLN A 125 10.89 27.33 -21.99
N ILE A 126 11.71 26.38 -22.46
CA ILE A 126 12.16 25.22 -21.66
C ILE A 126 12.96 25.68 -20.44
N PHE A 127 13.86 26.66 -20.62
CA PHE A 127 14.63 27.24 -19.53
C PHE A 127 13.75 27.96 -18.52
N SER A 128 12.74 28.71 -18.97
CA SER A 128 11.77 29.37 -18.10
C SER A 128 10.95 28.35 -17.30
N LEU A 129 10.49 27.27 -17.94
CA LEU A 129 9.80 26.17 -17.27
C LEU A 129 10.71 25.50 -16.22
N LEU A 130 11.99 25.26 -16.55
CA LEU A 130 12.98 24.74 -15.61
C LEU A 130 13.14 25.65 -14.38
N LEU A 131 13.22 26.97 -14.60
CA LEU A 131 13.34 27.94 -13.51
C LEU A 131 12.09 27.98 -12.63
N VAL A 132 10.89 27.97 -13.22
CA VAL A 132 9.63 27.93 -12.45
C VAL A 132 9.53 26.64 -11.64
N VAL A 133 9.81 25.49 -12.26
CA VAL A 133 9.80 24.20 -11.57
C VAL A 133 10.82 24.18 -10.43
N ALA A 134 12.04 24.69 -10.69
CA ALA A 134 13.07 24.82 -9.66
C ALA A 134 12.63 25.76 -8.53
N LEU A 135 11.95 26.87 -8.82
CA LEU A 135 11.40 27.79 -7.82
C LEU A 135 10.36 27.11 -6.94
N VAL A 136 9.37 26.43 -7.54
CA VAL A 136 8.31 25.73 -6.82
C VAL A 136 8.89 24.63 -5.93
N ILE A 137 9.79 23.80 -6.47
CA ILE A 137 10.47 22.74 -5.71
C ILE A 137 11.32 23.33 -4.59
N SER A 138 12.11 24.37 -4.86
CA SER A 138 13.00 24.97 -3.87
C SER A 138 12.23 25.59 -2.71
N ALA A 139 11.15 26.32 -2.99
CA ALA A 139 10.27 26.87 -1.95
C ALA A 139 9.66 25.75 -1.09
N SER A 140 9.24 24.65 -1.74
CA SER A 140 8.67 23.48 -1.06
C SER A 140 9.68 22.76 -0.16
N CYS A 141 10.90 22.54 -0.66
CA CYS A 141 11.96 21.88 0.11
C CYS A 141 12.44 22.76 1.27
N LEU A 142 12.54 24.07 1.07
CA LEU A 142 12.94 25.01 2.12
C LEU A 142 11.96 24.98 3.31
N LEU A 143 10.66 25.10 3.03
CA LEU A 143 9.63 25.03 4.08
C LEU A 143 9.52 23.62 4.68
N GLY A 144 9.61 22.58 3.85
CA GLY A 144 9.55 21.20 4.30
C GLY A 144 10.69 20.80 5.25
N GLU A 145 11.87 21.39 5.09
CA GLU A 145 13.03 21.13 5.97
C GLU A 145 12.94 21.90 7.30
N GLU A 146 12.30 23.08 7.30
CA GLU A 146 12.13 23.90 8.50
C GLU A 146 11.16 23.28 9.52
N PHE A 147 10.13 22.56 9.04
CA PHE A 147 9.07 22.06 9.90
C PHE A 147 9.15 20.55 10.16
N THR A 148 8.91 20.18 11.41
CA THR A 148 8.63 18.79 11.80
C THR A 148 7.12 18.55 11.79
N ILE A 149 6.69 17.29 11.80
CA ILE A 149 5.27 16.96 11.94
C ILE A 149 4.61 17.59 13.19
N LYS A 150 5.36 17.86 14.26
CA LYS A 150 4.83 18.52 15.48
C LYS A 150 4.63 20.02 15.30
N SER A 151 5.54 20.68 14.59
CA SER A 151 5.54 22.14 14.40
C SER A 151 4.70 22.58 13.20
N ILE A 152 4.58 21.74 12.15
CA ILE A 152 3.88 22.09 10.90
C ILE A 152 2.42 22.49 11.11
N LYS A 153 1.73 21.96 12.12
CA LYS A 153 0.34 22.33 12.44
C LYS A 153 0.18 23.81 12.83
N TYR A 154 1.21 24.42 13.43
CA TYR A 154 1.19 25.84 13.80
C TYR A 154 1.47 26.74 12.60
N TRP A 155 2.40 26.32 11.73
CA TRP A 155 2.62 26.96 10.44
C TRP A 155 1.34 26.94 9.58
N HIS A 156 0.70 25.77 9.49
CA HIS A 156 -0.57 25.62 8.79
C HIS A 156 -1.68 26.47 9.43
N LEU A 157 -1.70 26.65 10.75
CA LEU A 157 -2.67 27.55 11.40
C LEU A 157 -2.49 28.98 10.93
N LEU A 158 -1.25 29.48 10.89
CA LEU A 158 -0.94 30.82 10.40
C LEU A 158 -1.39 30.98 8.94
N ILE A 159 -1.04 30.02 8.08
CA ILE A 159 -1.51 30.03 6.68
C ILE A 159 -3.03 29.98 6.60
N GLY A 160 -3.68 29.14 7.40
CA GLY A 160 -5.14 29.02 7.43
C GLY A 160 -5.82 30.34 7.81
N ALA A 161 -5.25 31.12 8.72
CA ALA A 161 -5.74 32.45 9.07
C ALA A 161 -5.58 33.45 7.91
N VAL A 162 -4.44 33.43 7.22
CA VAL A 162 -4.20 34.27 6.04
C VAL A 162 -5.17 33.91 4.91
N LEU A 163 -5.35 32.61 4.63
CA LEU A 163 -6.31 32.13 3.65
C LEU A 163 -7.73 32.55 3.99
N LEU A 164 -8.14 32.48 5.26
CA LEU A 164 -9.46 32.92 5.68
C LEU A 164 -9.69 34.41 5.39
N ILE A 165 -8.70 35.27 5.68
CA ILE A 165 -8.76 36.71 5.38
C ILE A 165 -8.91 36.94 3.88
N ILE A 166 -8.11 36.25 3.06
CA ILE A 166 -8.17 36.33 1.60
C ILE A 166 -9.55 35.92 1.09
N ILE A 167 -10.05 34.77 1.54
CA ILE A 167 -11.35 34.21 1.14
C ILE A 167 -12.48 35.18 1.47
N VAL A 168 -12.53 35.67 2.72
CA VAL A 168 -13.58 36.60 3.16
C VAL A 168 -13.52 37.89 2.34
N SER A 169 -12.32 38.41 2.07
CA SER A 169 -12.14 39.65 1.29
C SER A 169 -12.58 39.47 -0.17
N LEU A 170 -12.19 38.37 -0.81
CA LEU A 170 -12.58 38.06 -2.19
C LEU A 170 -14.08 37.81 -2.31
N LEU A 171 -14.69 37.06 -1.38
CA LEU A 171 -16.13 36.82 -1.38
C LEU A 171 -16.93 38.11 -1.13
N ALA A 172 -16.44 39.00 -0.26
CA ALA A 172 -17.07 40.29 -0.01
C ALA A 172 -17.04 41.22 -1.23
N TYR A 173 -15.97 41.13 -2.04
CA TYR A 173 -15.83 41.90 -3.27
C TYR A 173 -16.70 41.33 -4.40
N ILE A 174 -16.61 40.01 -4.66
CA ILE A 174 -17.29 39.36 -5.78
C ILE A 174 -18.80 39.31 -5.56
N GLN A 175 -19.23 39.12 -4.31
CA GLN A 175 -20.65 38.96 -3.95
C GLN A 175 -21.36 37.95 -4.86
N PRO A 176 -21.02 36.65 -4.80
CA PRO A 176 -21.35 35.68 -5.83
C PRO A 176 -22.87 35.44 -5.95
N LYS A 177 -23.55 36.25 -6.77
CA LYS A 177 -24.99 36.17 -7.04
C LYS A 177 -25.34 34.90 -7.82
N GLU A 178 -24.34 34.27 -8.43
CA GLU A 178 -24.41 32.99 -9.15
C GLU A 178 -24.98 31.87 -8.26
N ILE A 179 -24.80 31.95 -6.94
CA ILE A 179 -25.38 30.98 -5.99
C ILE A 179 -26.92 30.95 -6.10
N TYR A 180 -27.55 32.05 -6.52
CA TYR A 180 -29.00 32.14 -6.67
C TYR A 180 -29.46 31.89 -8.13
N SER A 181 -28.54 31.64 -9.06
CA SER A 181 -28.85 31.47 -10.49
C SER A 181 -28.88 30.01 -10.89
N TYR A 182 -30.01 29.56 -11.46
CA TYR A 182 -30.19 28.20 -11.94
C TYR A 182 -29.09 27.74 -12.93
N HIS A 183 -28.70 28.60 -13.87
CA HIS A 183 -27.70 28.32 -14.91
C HIS A 183 -26.27 28.16 -14.39
N SER A 184 -26.00 28.63 -13.17
CA SER A 184 -24.73 28.43 -12.48
C SER A 184 -24.67 27.07 -11.79
N TRP A 185 -25.83 26.53 -11.39
CA TRP A 185 -25.93 25.23 -10.74
C TRP A 185 -25.93 24.06 -11.71
N ILE A 186 -26.70 24.18 -12.80
CA ILE A 186 -26.94 23.07 -13.72
C ILE A 186 -26.44 23.47 -15.11
N LYS A 187 -25.51 22.67 -15.65
CA LYS A 187 -25.05 22.76 -17.03
C LYS A 187 -25.70 21.65 -17.86
N ASN A 188 -25.69 21.78 -19.18
CA ASN A 188 -26.25 20.76 -20.08
C ASN A 188 -25.60 19.39 -19.87
N GLU A 189 -24.29 19.35 -19.56
CA GLU A 189 -23.56 18.11 -19.32
C GLU A 189 -23.98 17.40 -18.01
N THR A 190 -24.54 18.12 -17.03
CA THR A 190 -25.01 17.54 -15.76
C THR A 190 -26.12 16.50 -15.96
N GLY A 191 -26.94 16.67 -17.01
CA GLY A 191 -28.00 15.72 -17.36
C GLY A 191 -27.55 14.54 -18.23
N LYS A 192 -26.29 14.53 -18.68
CA LYS A 192 -25.78 13.49 -19.58
C LYS A 192 -25.15 12.34 -18.80
N PRO A 193 -25.09 11.12 -19.37
CA PRO A 193 -24.45 9.98 -18.74
C PRO A 193 -23.01 10.24 -18.31
N ILE A 194 -22.29 11.11 -19.03
CA ILE A 194 -20.88 11.44 -18.74
C ILE A 194 -20.69 11.96 -17.32
N PHE A 195 -21.65 12.72 -16.78
CA PHE A 195 -21.61 13.21 -15.40
C PHE A 195 -21.54 12.06 -14.39
N ILE A 196 -22.32 11.00 -14.59
CA ILE A 196 -22.31 9.80 -13.75
C ILE A 196 -20.94 9.09 -13.86
N GLY A 197 -20.35 9.06 -15.06
CA GLY A 197 -19.00 8.54 -15.30
C GLY A 197 -17.96 9.20 -14.39
N TYR A 198 -17.94 10.54 -14.34
CA TYR A 198 -17.07 11.29 -13.44
C TYR A 198 -17.44 11.07 -11.96
N LEU A 199 -18.73 11.11 -11.61
CA LEU A 199 -19.20 11.02 -10.24
C LEU A 199 -18.81 9.68 -9.58
N VAL A 200 -18.93 8.57 -10.31
CA VAL A 200 -18.52 7.24 -9.82
C VAL A 200 -17.01 7.19 -9.61
N ALA A 201 -16.23 7.72 -10.56
CA ALA A 201 -14.78 7.77 -10.45
C ALA A 201 -14.31 8.57 -9.22
N ILE A 202 -14.93 9.74 -9.03
CA ILE A 202 -14.74 10.65 -7.89
C ILE A 202 -15.06 9.93 -6.57
N LEU A 203 -16.22 9.27 -6.50
CA LEU A 203 -16.67 8.54 -5.31
C LEU A 203 -15.66 7.47 -4.92
N VAL A 204 -15.29 6.62 -5.89
CA VAL A 204 -14.34 5.53 -5.68
C VAL A 204 -12.99 6.08 -5.25
N GLY A 205 -12.43 7.01 -6.03
CA GLY A 205 -11.10 7.58 -5.80
C GLY A 205 -10.97 8.23 -4.42
N PHE A 206 -11.95 9.02 -3.98
CA PHE A 206 -11.85 9.73 -2.70
C PHE A 206 -12.17 8.91 -1.47
N PHE A 207 -12.99 7.87 -1.59
CA PHE A 207 -13.28 7.02 -0.44
C PHE A 207 -12.07 6.14 -0.08
N VAL A 208 -11.27 5.75 -1.08
CA VAL A 208 -10.10 4.89 -0.86
C VAL A 208 -8.78 5.67 -0.85
N GLY A 209 -8.71 6.81 -1.54
CA GLY A 209 -7.50 7.61 -1.73
C GLY A 209 -6.72 7.94 -0.45
N PRO A 210 -7.35 8.54 0.59
CA PRO A 210 -6.66 8.90 1.83
C PRO A 210 -5.90 7.75 2.51
N TRP A 211 -6.27 6.50 2.23
CA TRP A 211 -5.63 5.32 2.81
C TRP A 211 -4.25 5.01 2.23
N LEU A 212 -3.93 5.50 1.03
CA LEU A 212 -2.58 5.39 0.45
C LEU A 212 -1.77 6.68 0.59
N ASP A 213 -2.34 7.72 1.18
CA ASP A 213 -1.65 8.98 1.37
C ASP A 213 -0.79 8.96 2.65
N LEU A 214 0.52 9.16 2.47
CA LEU A 214 1.48 9.16 3.57
C LEU A 214 1.28 10.33 4.52
N GLN A 215 0.86 11.49 4.02
CA GLN A 215 0.63 12.68 4.82
C GLN A 215 -0.53 12.45 5.80
N GLN A 216 -1.59 11.77 5.37
CA GLN A 216 -2.73 11.45 6.23
C GLN A 216 -2.36 10.42 7.32
N TRP A 217 -1.63 9.36 6.97
CA TRP A 217 -1.13 8.41 7.97
C TRP A 217 -0.22 9.07 9.00
N GLN A 218 0.72 9.92 8.56
CA GLN A 218 1.65 10.60 9.44
C GLN A 218 0.92 11.50 10.45
N ARG A 219 -0.09 12.26 10.00
CA ARG A 219 -0.93 13.11 10.86
C ARG A 219 -1.76 12.31 11.84
N ALA A 220 -2.46 11.25 11.39
CA ALA A 220 -3.27 10.41 12.26
C ALA A 220 -2.42 9.76 13.38
N ILE A 221 -1.22 9.29 13.05
CA ILE A 221 -0.26 8.75 14.03
C ILE A 221 0.15 9.84 15.03
N GLN A 222 0.50 11.03 14.55
CA GLN A 222 0.94 12.11 15.44
C GLN A 222 -0.19 12.62 16.35
N MET A 223 -1.42 12.72 15.85
CA MET A 223 -2.60 13.03 16.66
C MET A 223 -2.77 12.04 17.82
N ARG A 224 -2.63 10.74 17.54
CA ARG A 224 -2.71 9.69 18.57
C ARG A 224 -1.60 9.82 19.61
N LYS A 225 -0.37 10.11 19.18
CA LYS A 225 0.78 10.34 20.07
C LYS A 225 0.54 11.52 21.01
N GLU A 226 -0.10 12.58 20.53
CA GLU A 226 -0.45 13.76 21.32
C GLU A 226 -1.71 13.58 22.18
N GLY A 227 -2.33 12.40 22.18
CA GLY A 227 -3.58 12.15 22.91
C GLY A 227 -4.78 12.90 22.34
N THR A 228 -4.71 13.29 21.06
CA THR A 228 -5.78 13.96 20.32
C THR A 228 -6.70 12.92 19.69
N ASN A 229 -8.00 13.21 19.66
CA ASN A 229 -8.96 12.34 18.99
C ASN A 229 -8.82 12.51 17.46
N ILE A 230 -8.42 11.44 16.75
CA ILE A 230 -8.17 11.48 15.31
C ILE A 230 -9.47 11.81 14.56
N CYS A 231 -10.57 11.15 14.92
CA CYS A 231 -11.88 11.37 14.28
C CYS A 231 -12.32 12.84 14.39
N SER A 232 -12.15 13.47 15.56
CA SER A 232 -12.47 14.89 15.72
C SER A 232 -11.54 15.81 14.91
N GLY A 233 -10.24 15.49 14.82
CA GLY A 233 -9.32 16.25 13.96
C GLY A 233 -9.72 16.19 12.49
N TYR A 234 -10.01 14.99 12.00
CA TYR A 234 -10.46 14.78 10.62
C TYR A 234 -11.85 15.34 10.34
N PHE A 235 -12.76 15.39 11.32
CA PHE A 235 -14.03 16.11 11.18
C PHE A 235 -13.80 17.59 10.87
N PHE A 236 -12.99 18.28 11.67
CA PHE A 236 -12.65 19.69 11.39
C PHE A 236 -11.92 19.84 10.06
N GLY A 237 -10.98 18.95 9.76
CA GLY A 237 -10.25 18.98 8.49
C GLY A 237 -11.16 18.80 7.28
N SER A 238 -12.09 17.85 7.32
CA SER A 238 -13.09 17.63 6.28
C SER A 238 -13.99 18.85 6.05
N VAL A 239 -14.43 19.51 7.13
CA VAL A 239 -15.27 20.73 7.03
C VAL A 239 -14.47 21.89 6.43
N ILE A 240 -13.27 22.16 6.93
CA ILE A 240 -12.41 23.24 6.43
C ILE A 240 -12.08 22.99 4.95
N PHE A 241 -11.68 21.77 4.60
CA PHE A 241 -11.37 21.38 3.23
C PHE A 241 -12.58 21.57 2.29
N PHE A 242 -13.77 21.13 2.70
CA PHE A 242 -15.00 21.34 1.95
C PHE A 242 -15.24 22.82 1.66
N LEU A 243 -15.12 23.68 2.67
CA LEU A 243 -15.32 25.12 2.51
C LEU A 243 -14.30 25.77 1.57
N LEU A 244 -13.04 25.32 1.60
CA LEU A 244 -11.99 25.78 0.70
C LEU A 244 -12.29 25.41 -0.76
N LEU A 245 -12.78 24.20 -1.01
CA LEU A 245 -13.21 23.77 -2.34
C LEU A 245 -14.44 24.53 -2.85
N ILE A 246 -15.44 24.74 -1.98
CA ILE A 246 -16.63 25.53 -2.34
C ILE A 246 -16.23 26.96 -2.70
N PHE A 247 -15.37 27.60 -1.90
CA PHE A 247 -14.86 28.93 -2.24
C PHE A 247 -14.22 28.95 -3.64
N HIS A 248 -13.29 28.03 -3.91
CA HIS A 248 -12.56 28.04 -5.17
C HIS A 248 -13.46 27.74 -6.39
N GLY A 249 -14.41 26.82 -6.24
CA GLY A 249 -15.40 26.56 -7.28
C GLY A 249 -16.43 27.69 -7.45
N LEU A 250 -16.72 28.48 -6.41
CA LEU A 250 -17.51 29.70 -6.56
C LEU A 250 -16.77 30.77 -7.37
N MET A 251 -15.45 30.93 -7.15
CA MET A 251 -14.61 31.77 -8.00
C MET A 251 -14.67 31.33 -9.47
N ALA A 252 -14.55 30.02 -9.71
CA ALA A 252 -14.67 29.44 -11.05
C ALA A 252 -16.04 29.74 -11.68
N SER A 253 -17.12 29.52 -10.92
CA SER A 253 -18.49 29.78 -11.37
C SER A 253 -18.72 31.24 -11.71
N PHE A 254 -18.20 32.17 -10.90
CA PHE A 254 -18.25 33.61 -11.19
C PHE A 254 -17.61 33.93 -12.55
N VAL A 255 -16.42 33.38 -12.82
CA VAL A 255 -15.72 33.60 -14.09
C VAL A 255 -16.49 32.99 -15.27
N PHE A 256 -16.91 31.73 -15.17
CA PHE A 256 -17.58 31.02 -16.26
C PHE A 256 -18.99 31.53 -16.60
N ASN A 257 -19.63 32.25 -15.68
CA ASN A 257 -20.92 32.89 -15.93
C ASN A 257 -20.79 34.40 -16.19
N SER A 258 -19.57 34.93 -16.23
CA SER A 258 -19.33 36.33 -16.61
C SER A 258 -19.51 36.53 -18.12
N ALA A 259 -19.83 37.76 -18.54
CA ALA A 259 -19.96 38.11 -19.96
C ALA A 259 -18.62 38.03 -20.74
N TRP A 260 -17.49 37.98 -20.03
CA TRP A 260 -16.16 37.85 -20.63
C TRP A 260 -15.92 36.44 -21.14
N PHE A 261 -16.41 35.42 -20.43
CA PHE A 261 -16.07 34.03 -20.73
C PHE A 261 -16.85 33.48 -21.94
N ASN A 262 -16.13 32.83 -22.85
CA ASN A 262 -16.70 31.99 -23.90
C ASN A 262 -16.06 30.60 -23.85
N SER A 263 -16.85 29.55 -24.11
CA SER A 263 -16.38 28.17 -24.16
C SER A 263 -15.24 27.90 -25.14
N ASP A 264 -15.00 28.79 -26.11
CA ASP A 264 -13.87 28.68 -27.06
C ASP A 264 -12.55 29.22 -26.49
N MET A 265 -12.58 29.89 -25.34
CA MET A 265 -11.38 30.31 -24.59
C MET A 265 -10.76 29.14 -23.80
N ALA A 266 -11.54 28.08 -23.54
CA ALA A 266 -11.06 26.91 -22.82
C ALA A 266 -9.97 26.18 -23.63
N SER A 267 -8.88 25.77 -22.96
CA SER A 267 -7.82 25.00 -23.59
C SER A 267 -8.31 23.65 -24.07
N VAL A 268 -7.73 23.15 -25.17
CA VAL A 268 -8.09 21.87 -25.77
C VAL A 268 -6.94 20.88 -25.54
N GLY A 269 -7.18 19.89 -24.70
CA GLY A 269 -6.20 18.84 -24.41
C GLY A 269 -6.21 17.71 -25.45
N LEU A 270 -5.41 16.68 -25.18
CA LEU A 270 -5.37 15.49 -26.03
C LEU A 270 -6.75 14.84 -26.09
N GLY A 271 -7.18 14.45 -27.29
CA GLY A 271 -8.51 13.88 -27.54
C GLY A 271 -9.63 14.91 -27.73
N GLY A 272 -9.33 16.21 -27.84
CA GLY A 272 -10.32 17.24 -28.20
C GLY A 272 -11.25 17.66 -27.07
N ILE A 273 -10.89 17.35 -25.83
CA ILE A 273 -11.65 17.72 -24.62
C ILE A 273 -11.26 19.14 -24.20
N LYS A 274 -12.23 19.94 -23.76
CA LYS A 274 -12.03 21.32 -23.30
C LYS A 274 -11.75 21.38 -21.79
N TYR A 275 -10.82 22.25 -21.39
CA TYR A 275 -10.38 22.44 -20.00
C TYR A 275 -10.42 23.91 -19.61
N GLY A 276 -10.92 24.19 -18.40
CA GLY A 276 -11.12 25.54 -17.87
C GLY A 276 -10.21 25.89 -16.69
N HIS A 277 -9.14 25.13 -16.46
CA HIS A 277 -8.31 25.22 -15.25
C HIS A 277 -7.70 26.61 -15.01
N GLU A 278 -7.13 27.19 -16.06
CA GLU A 278 -6.41 28.47 -16.07
C GLU A 278 -7.33 29.70 -16.09
N GLN A 279 -8.63 29.51 -16.33
CA GLN A 279 -9.54 30.60 -16.72
C GLN A 279 -9.74 31.67 -15.64
N ILE A 280 -9.62 31.31 -14.35
CA ILE A 280 -9.65 32.31 -13.27
C ILE A 280 -8.38 33.18 -13.32
N VAL A 281 -7.22 32.59 -13.61
CA VAL A 281 -5.95 33.34 -13.72
C VAL A 281 -6.01 34.27 -14.94
N GLU A 282 -6.51 33.78 -16.08
CA GLU A 282 -6.70 34.58 -17.29
C GLU A 282 -7.69 35.73 -17.08
N TYR A 283 -8.79 35.50 -16.38
CA TYR A 283 -9.72 36.56 -16.00
C TYR A 283 -9.02 37.67 -15.19
N MET A 284 -8.22 37.29 -14.17
CA MET A 284 -7.48 38.24 -13.34
C MET A 284 -6.41 39.00 -14.13
N ILE A 285 -5.78 38.36 -15.13
CA ILE A 285 -4.82 39.01 -16.03
C ILE A 285 -5.55 40.01 -16.94
N HIS A 286 -6.64 39.59 -17.57
CA HIS A 286 -7.40 40.41 -18.52
C HIS A 286 -7.93 41.69 -17.86
N PHE A 287 -8.49 41.58 -16.66
CA PHE A 287 -9.04 42.72 -15.92
C PHE A 287 -8.06 43.36 -14.95
N ARG A 288 -6.75 43.11 -15.07
CA ARG A 288 -5.73 43.66 -14.16
C ARG A 288 -5.77 45.20 -14.07
N SER A 289 -6.08 45.89 -15.16
CA SER A 289 -6.12 47.35 -15.21
C SER A 289 -7.39 47.96 -14.60
N THR A 290 -8.45 47.17 -14.42
CA THR A 290 -9.74 47.64 -13.89
C THR A 290 -10.04 47.12 -12.50
N LEU A 291 -9.51 45.95 -12.13
CA LEU A 291 -9.62 45.39 -10.79
C LEU A 291 -8.67 46.12 -9.84
N PRO A 292 -9.05 46.33 -8.56
CA PRO A 292 -8.11 46.74 -7.53
C PRO A 292 -6.93 45.76 -7.47
N GLU A 293 -5.70 46.26 -7.36
CA GLU A 293 -4.47 45.44 -7.41
C GLU A 293 -4.46 44.30 -6.38
N TRP A 294 -5.10 44.50 -5.24
CA TRP A 294 -5.18 43.50 -4.17
C TRP A 294 -6.02 42.27 -4.58
N ILE A 295 -6.92 42.36 -5.56
CA ILE A 295 -7.79 41.26 -5.99
C ILE A 295 -6.99 40.16 -6.71
N PRO A 296 -6.32 40.42 -7.86
CA PRO A 296 -5.43 39.44 -8.48
C PRO A 296 -4.36 38.92 -7.53
N PHE A 297 -3.73 39.82 -6.76
CA PHE A 297 -2.68 39.46 -5.81
C PHE A 297 -3.19 38.47 -4.75
N SER A 298 -4.36 38.72 -4.16
CA SER A 298 -4.96 37.85 -3.15
C SER A 298 -5.27 36.46 -3.72
N TYR A 299 -5.75 36.39 -4.96
CA TYR A 299 -6.04 35.11 -5.61
C TYR A 299 -4.76 34.31 -5.91
N TYR A 300 -3.70 34.95 -6.44
CA TYR A 300 -2.41 34.30 -6.67
C TYR A 300 -1.76 33.84 -5.37
N LEU A 301 -1.89 34.63 -4.31
CA LEU A 301 -1.43 34.28 -2.97
C LEU A 301 -2.23 33.11 -2.39
N PHE A 302 -3.55 33.05 -2.59
CA PHE A 302 -4.39 31.91 -2.20
C PHE A 302 -3.91 30.60 -2.83
N ILE A 303 -3.71 30.57 -4.15
CA ILE A 303 -3.21 29.38 -4.86
C ILE A 303 -1.83 28.99 -4.32
N SER A 304 -0.93 29.96 -4.21
CA SER A 304 0.46 29.73 -3.80
C SER A 304 0.52 29.15 -2.38
N LEU A 305 -0.25 29.69 -1.43
CA LEU A 305 -0.31 29.18 -0.07
C LEU A 305 -0.91 27.78 0.01
N ALA A 306 -1.98 27.49 -0.73
CA ALA A 306 -2.60 26.15 -0.78
C ALA A 306 -1.65 25.08 -1.36
N VAL A 307 -0.91 25.45 -2.41
CA VAL A 307 0.12 24.60 -3.03
C VAL A 307 1.28 24.37 -2.06
N LEU A 308 1.79 25.42 -1.41
CA LEU A 308 2.91 25.32 -0.47
C LEU A 308 2.59 24.41 0.71
N THR A 309 1.40 24.51 1.33
CA THR A 309 0.98 23.63 2.44
C THR A 309 0.76 22.18 2.06
N THR A 310 0.58 21.92 0.76
CA THR A 310 0.53 20.56 0.25
C THR A 310 1.94 20.03 0.05
N LEU A 311 2.81 20.84 -0.55
CA LEU A 311 4.16 20.41 -0.91
C LEU A 311 5.11 20.34 0.30
N ASP A 312 4.99 21.21 1.30
CA ASP A 312 5.75 21.07 2.56
C ASP A 312 5.38 19.78 3.31
N SER A 313 4.10 19.43 3.29
CA SER A 313 3.54 18.25 3.94
C SER A 313 3.91 16.98 3.20
N GLY A 314 3.93 17.03 1.87
CA GLY A 314 4.51 15.98 1.03
C GLY A 314 5.99 15.76 1.32
N TYR A 315 6.74 16.82 1.64
CA TYR A 315 8.17 16.72 1.94
C TYR A 315 8.37 16.01 3.28
N VAL A 316 7.69 16.48 4.32
CA VAL A 316 7.76 15.92 5.68
C VAL A 316 7.29 14.47 5.74
N SER A 317 6.24 14.10 4.98
CA SER A 317 5.74 12.72 4.93
C SER A 317 6.67 11.80 4.15
N THR A 318 7.23 12.26 3.02
CA THR A 318 8.18 11.50 2.20
C THR A 318 9.46 11.24 2.98
N GLN A 319 9.99 12.25 3.66
CA GLN A 319 11.20 12.11 4.48
C GLN A 319 10.98 11.08 5.60
N TRP A 320 9.84 11.16 6.28
CA TRP A 320 9.47 10.20 7.32
C TRP A 320 9.40 8.76 6.80
N PHE A 321 8.83 8.57 5.61
CA PHE A 321 8.67 7.27 5.00
C PHE A 321 10.00 6.68 4.50
N LEU A 322 10.83 7.49 3.83
CA LEU A 322 12.14 7.06 3.33
C LEU A 322 13.08 6.69 4.47
N LYS A 323 13.12 7.48 5.55
CA LYS A 323 13.88 7.16 6.78
C LYS A 323 13.48 5.81 7.36
N GLU A 324 12.19 5.47 7.35
CA GLU A 324 11.72 4.18 7.86
C GLU A 324 12.10 3.01 6.93
N ILE A 325 12.06 3.21 5.61
CA ILE A 325 12.52 2.21 4.64
C ILE A 325 14.01 1.96 4.80
N SER A 326 14.82 3.02 4.82
CA SER A 326 16.28 2.98 4.98
C SER A 326 16.70 2.25 6.25
N LYS A 327 16.02 2.51 7.38
CA LYS A 327 16.27 1.82 8.65
C LYS A 327 15.94 0.34 8.66
N THR A 328 14.96 -0.10 7.86
CA THR A 328 14.41 -1.47 7.91
C THR A 328 14.78 -2.32 6.71
N SER A 329 15.50 -1.76 5.73
CA SER A 329 15.85 -2.43 4.49
C SER A 329 17.18 -3.18 4.63
N ASN A 330 17.18 -4.43 4.19
CA ASN A 330 18.39 -5.24 4.03
C ASN A 330 18.87 -5.27 2.56
N SER A 331 18.39 -4.34 1.71
CA SER A 331 18.70 -4.32 0.28
C SER A 331 20.16 -3.91 0.04
N PRO A 332 20.96 -4.73 -0.67
CA PRO A 332 22.32 -4.37 -1.05
C PRO A 332 22.38 -3.06 -1.87
N VAL A 333 21.40 -2.83 -2.75
CA VAL A 333 21.33 -1.62 -3.58
C VAL A 333 21.16 -0.37 -2.72
N LEU A 334 20.30 -0.42 -1.70
CA LEU A 334 20.07 0.73 -0.83
C LEU A 334 21.29 1.02 0.07
N SER A 335 22.09 -0.01 0.37
CA SER A 335 23.33 0.15 1.15
C SER A 335 24.44 0.89 0.41
N LEU A 336 24.39 0.92 -0.92
CA LEU A 336 25.35 1.65 -1.76
C LEU A 336 25.02 3.14 -1.88
N ILE A 337 23.79 3.55 -1.58
CA ILE A 337 23.35 4.94 -1.67
C ILE A 337 23.67 5.64 -0.35
N PRO A 338 24.33 6.82 -0.36
CA PRO A 338 24.58 7.59 0.86
C PRO A 338 23.29 7.85 1.64
N LYS A 339 23.31 7.63 2.96
CA LYS A 339 22.11 7.80 3.82
C LYS A 339 21.45 9.17 3.68
N GLY A 340 22.26 10.23 3.53
CA GLY A 340 21.74 11.59 3.33
C GLY A 340 20.91 11.74 2.05
N ILE A 341 21.19 10.95 1.00
CA ILE A 341 20.42 10.94 -0.25
C ILE A 341 19.23 9.98 -0.14
N ALA A 342 19.45 8.78 0.41
CA ALA A 342 18.42 7.76 0.56
C ALA A 342 17.25 8.20 1.46
N ASP A 343 17.55 8.98 2.50
CA ASP A 343 16.56 9.48 3.46
C ASP A 343 15.94 10.83 3.02
N SER A 344 16.49 11.46 1.99
CA SER A 344 16.06 12.79 1.53
C SER A 344 14.89 12.71 0.55
N PRO A 345 13.88 13.59 0.67
CA PRO A 345 12.82 13.73 -0.33
C PRO A 345 13.27 14.42 -1.62
N ILE A 346 14.42 15.11 -1.60
CA ILE A 346 14.89 15.95 -2.71
C ILE A 346 14.94 15.16 -4.05
N PRO A 347 15.47 13.93 -4.12
CA PRO A 347 15.42 13.14 -5.35
C PRO A 347 13.99 12.87 -5.86
N THR A 348 13.03 12.65 -4.97
CA THR A 348 11.61 12.46 -5.32
C THR A 348 11.03 13.75 -5.91
N TYR A 349 11.37 14.92 -5.34
CA TYR A 349 10.92 16.22 -5.84
C TYR A 349 11.56 16.57 -7.19
N ILE A 350 12.86 16.30 -7.36
CA ILE A 350 13.55 16.48 -8.65
C ILE A 350 12.91 15.60 -9.73
N LEU A 351 12.62 14.33 -9.41
CA LEU A 351 11.91 13.43 -10.32
C LEU A 351 10.53 13.96 -10.68
N ALA A 352 9.78 14.46 -9.70
CA ALA A 352 8.48 15.11 -9.94
C ALA A 352 8.60 16.35 -10.84
N GLY A 353 9.67 17.13 -10.70
CA GLY A 353 10.00 18.25 -11.58
C GLY A 353 10.27 17.83 -13.02
N PHE A 354 11.09 16.79 -13.22
CA PHE A 354 11.35 16.25 -14.56
C PHE A 354 10.07 15.73 -15.23
N ILE A 355 9.23 14.99 -14.50
CA ILE A 355 7.94 14.51 -15.02
C ILE A 355 7.05 15.71 -15.36
N THR A 356 7.02 16.74 -14.51
CA THR A 356 6.24 17.97 -14.76
C THR A 356 6.64 18.62 -16.08
N ILE A 357 7.94 18.85 -16.31
CA ILE A 357 8.43 19.50 -17.52
C ILE A 357 8.05 18.65 -18.74
N PHE A 358 8.32 17.35 -18.69
CA PHE A 358 7.95 16.43 -19.76
C PHE A 358 6.45 16.51 -20.07
N SER A 359 5.60 16.49 -19.04
CA SER A 359 4.15 16.51 -19.21
C SER A 359 3.61 17.85 -19.72
N VAL A 360 4.19 18.98 -19.31
CA VAL A 360 3.85 20.29 -19.88
C VAL A 360 4.21 20.32 -21.38
N LEU A 361 5.41 19.88 -21.74
CA LEU A 361 5.86 19.84 -23.13
C LEU A 361 5.07 18.84 -23.98
N ALA A 362 4.58 17.75 -23.38
CA ALA A 362 3.71 16.78 -24.03
C ALA A 362 2.23 17.20 -24.09
N ASN A 363 1.91 18.42 -23.65
CA ASN A 363 0.54 18.96 -23.54
C ASN A 363 -0.42 18.02 -22.79
N PHE A 364 0.05 17.44 -21.68
CA PHE A 364 -0.81 16.64 -20.80
C PHE A 364 -1.76 17.53 -20.00
N GLU A 365 -2.83 16.94 -19.48
CA GLU A 365 -3.79 17.59 -18.59
C GLU A 365 -3.79 16.95 -17.21
N LEU A 366 -4.32 17.68 -16.22
CA LEU A 366 -4.40 17.24 -14.82
C LEU A 366 -5.04 15.86 -14.68
N GLU A 367 -6.11 15.62 -15.44
CA GLU A 367 -6.93 14.42 -15.43
C GLU A 367 -6.10 13.17 -15.74
N TYR A 368 -5.04 13.31 -16.54
CA TYR A 368 -4.19 12.20 -16.94
C TYR A 368 -3.34 11.67 -15.78
N PHE A 369 -3.08 12.51 -14.78
CA PHE A 369 -2.52 12.09 -13.50
C PHE A 369 -3.62 11.61 -12.55
N MET A 370 -4.76 12.31 -12.51
CA MET A 370 -5.86 12.01 -11.61
C MET A 370 -6.45 10.61 -11.81
N VAL A 371 -6.52 10.16 -13.06
CA VAL A 371 -7.11 8.86 -13.38
C VAL A 371 -6.47 7.71 -12.60
N PHE A 372 -5.17 7.77 -12.31
CA PHE A 372 -4.47 6.74 -11.50
C PHE A 372 -5.07 6.59 -10.10
N TYR A 373 -5.53 7.68 -9.49
CA TYR A 373 -6.16 7.68 -8.16
C TYR A 373 -7.55 7.06 -8.17
N ALA A 374 -8.28 7.21 -9.27
CA ALA A 374 -9.62 6.67 -9.46
C ALA A 374 -9.62 5.26 -10.09
N THR A 375 -8.45 4.71 -10.44
CA THR A 375 -8.30 3.42 -11.13
C THR A 375 -7.15 2.59 -10.55
N PHE A 376 -5.92 2.82 -11.02
CA PHE A 376 -4.73 2.02 -10.72
C PHE A 376 -4.52 1.78 -9.21
N PHE A 377 -4.62 2.84 -8.41
CA PHE A 377 -4.41 2.76 -6.97
C PHE A 377 -5.60 2.19 -6.19
N VAL A 378 -6.78 2.12 -6.79
CA VAL A 378 -8.01 1.68 -6.11
C VAL A 378 -7.87 0.23 -5.64
N ALA A 379 -7.22 -0.65 -6.41
CA ALA A 379 -6.99 -2.03 -6.01
C ALA A 379 -6.13 -2.10 -4.73
N TYR A 380 -5.03 -1.35 -4.70
CA TYR A 380 -4.12 -1.29 -3.56
C TYR A 380 -4.78 -0.69 -2.33
N ALA A 381 -5.50 0.41 -2.50
CA ALA A 381 -6.18 1.11 -1.42
C ALA A 381 -7.31 0.26 -0.83
N SER A 382 -8.17 -0.31 -1.68
CA SER A 382 -9.28 -1.16 -1.26
C SER A 382 -8.80 -2.40 -0.52
N LEU A 383 -7.74 -3.05 -1.02
CA LEU A 383 -7.14 -4.18 -0.31
C LEU A 383 -6.53 -3.71 1.01
N GLY A 384 -5.82 -2.59 1.02
CA GLY A 384 -5.25 -1.98 2.24
C GLY A 384 -6.30 -1.73 3.33
N ILE A 385 -7.46 -1.19 2.94
CA ILE A 385 -8.63 -1.00 3.82
C ILE A 385 -9.15 -2.34 4.30
N ALA A 386 -9.37 -3.31 3.41
CA ALA A 386 -9.82 -4.65 3.79
C ALA A 386 -8.87 -5.29 4.81
N ARG A 387 -7.55 -5.18 4.61
CA ARG A 387 -6.54 -5.68 5.57
C ARG A 387 -6.57 -4.96 6.92
N CYS A 388 -7.13 -3.75 7.00
CA CYS A 388 -7.31 -3.06 8.25
C CYS A 388 -8.47 -3.63 9.08
N PHE A 389 -9.49 -4.25 8.48
CA PHE A 389 -10.70 -4.68 9.20
C PHE A 389 -10.95 -6.20 9.13
N VAL A 390 -10.29 -6.90 8.21
CA VAL A 390 -10.37 -8.35 8.04
C VAL A 390 -9.09 -8.99 8.62
N PRO A 391 -9.17 -9.67 9.78
CA PRO A 391 -8.01 -10.04 10.61
C PRO A 391 -6.94 -10.92 9.92
N ASN A 392 -7.31 -11.69 8.89
CA ASN A 392 -6.47 -12.80 8.41
C ASN A 392 -6.05 -12.72 6.92
N SER A 393 -6.08 -11.54 6.31
CA SER A 393 -5.60 -11.31 4.93
C SER A 393 -4.06 -11.21 4.81
N GLN A 394 -3.30 -11.83 5.72
CA GLN A 394 -1.84 -11.72 5.82
C GLN A 394 -1.05 -12.56 4.80
N HIS A 395 -1.68 -13.04 3.72
CA HIS A 395 -0.93 -13.57 2.59
C HIS A 395 -0.06 -12.48 1.94
N SER A 396 1.03 -12.89 1.30
CA SER A 396 1.85 -12.01 0.46
C SER A 396 0.93 -11.28 -0.53
N LEU A 397 1.16 -9.98 -0.69
CA LEU A 397 0.35 -9.17 -1.60
C LEU A 397 0.49 -9.79 -3.01
N PRO A 398 -0.60 -10.10 -3.74
CA PRO A 398 -0.50 -10.60 -5.11
C PRO A 398 -0.13 -9.43 -6.05
N GLN A 399 1.10 -8.93 -5.92
CA GLN A 399 1.61 -7.70 -6.54
C GLN A 399 1.33 -7.68 -8.05
N VAL A 400 1.64 -8.77 -8.74
CA VAL A 400 1.42 -8.89 -10.19
C VAL A 400 -0.07 -8.76 -10.51
N LYS A 401 -0.96 -9.45 -9.78
CA LYS A 401 -2.40 -9.39 -10.04
C LYS A 401 -2.97 -8.00 -9.76
N LEU A 402 -2.53 -7.34 -8.69
CA LEU A 402 -2.95 -5.98 -8.34
C LEU A 402 -2.44 -4.95 -9.35
N PHE A 403 -1.20 -5.10 -9.81
CA PHE A 403 -0.66 -4.28 -10.88
C PHE A 403 -1.45 -4.47 -12.17
N SER A 404 -1.70 -5.73 -12.58
CA SER A 404 -2.44 -6.05 -13.80
C SER A 404 -3.88 -5.52 -13.76
N ILE A 405 -4.60 -5.70 -12.65
CA ILE A 405 -5.98 -5.18 -12.53
C ILE A 405 -6.00 -3.65 -12.50
N GLY A 406 -5.02 -3.03 -11.84
CA GLY A 406 -4.86 -1.57 -11.83
C GLY A 406 -4.56 -1.00 -13.23
N ALA A 407 -3.65 -1.63 -13.98
CA ALA A 407 -3.32 -1.24 -15.34
C ALA A 407 -4.49 -1.45 -16.32
N LEU A 408 -5.20 -2.58 -16.20
CA LEU A 408 -6.40 -2.84 -16.99
C LEU A 408 -7.50 -1.81 -16.71
N SER A 409 -7.76 -1.54 -15.43
CA SER A 409 -8.72 -0.53 -14.96
C SER A 409 -8.40 0.85 -15.51
N LEU A 410 -7.12 1.26 -15.47
CA LEU A 410 -6.64 2.51 -16.03
C LEU A 410 -6.90 2.60 -17.54
N ALA A 411 -6.55 1.55 -18.31
CA ALA A 411 -6.74 1.52 -19.75
C ALA A 411 -8.22 1.59 -20.16
N VAL A 412 -9.09 0.82 -19.47
CA VAL A 412 -10.54 0.84 -19.71
C VAL A 412 -11.11 2.22 -19.42
N PHE A 413 -10.73 2.82 -18.28
CA PHE A 413 -11.18 4.16 -17.93
C PHE A 413 -10.71 5.20 -18.96
N ALA A 414 -9.43 5.17 -19.32
CA ALA A 414 -8.84 6.12 -20.26
C ALA A 414 -9.54 6.05 -21.63
N GLY A 415 -9.84 4.84 -22.12
CA GLY A 415 -10.65 4.65 -23.33
C GLY A 415 -12.03 5.29 -23.19
N GLY A 416 -12.70 5.08 -22.05
CA GLY A 416 -13.97 5.74 -21.74
C GLY A 416 -13.89 7.26 -21.71
N TYR A 417 -12.83 7.80 -21.10
CA TYR A 417 -12.60 9.24 -20.98
C TYR A 417 -12.40 9.90 -22.35
N PHE A 418 -11.50 9.39 -23.19
CA PHE A 418 -11.24 9.96 -24.51
C PHE A 418 -12.41 9.79 -25.47
N MET A 419 -13.17 8.69 -25.37
CA MET A 419 -14.38 8.48 -26.18
C MET A 419 -15.63 9.16 -25.61
N GLN A 420 -15.53 9.84 -24.46
CA GLN A 420 -16.66 10.43 -23.73
C GLN A 420 -17.78 9.41 -23.41
N MET A 421 -17.38 8.17 -23.10
CA MET A 421 -18.27 7.05 -22.78
C MET A 421 -18.29 6.76 -21.27
N ALA A 422 -19.38 7.16 -20.62
CA ALA A 422 -19.59 7.00 -19.19
C ALA A 422 -19.44 5.54 -18.70
N LEU A 423 -19.95 4.58 -19.48
CA LEU A 423 -19.93 3.17 -19.11
C LEU A 423 -18.50 2.65 -18.87
N PHE A 424 -17.56 2.98 -19.75
CA PHE A 424 -16.17 2.55 -19.62
C PHE A 424 -15.45 3.26 -18.47
N MET A 425 -15.79 4.52 -18.17
CA MET A 425 -15.29 5.20 -16.96
C MET A 425 -15.78 4.47 -15.69
N ILE A 426 -17.07 4.14 -15.62
CA ILE A 426 -17.67 3.42 -14.49
C ILE A 426 -17.02 2.04 -14.32
N LEU A 427 -16.91 1.26 -15.40
CA LEU A 427 -16.29 -0.06 -15.38
C LEU A 427 -14.82 0.03 -14.97
N GLY A 428 -14.08 1.00 -15.52
CA GLY A 428 -12.70 1.27 -15.16
C GLY A 428 -12.54 1.50 -13.66
N SER A 429 -13.36 2.37 -13.05
CA SER A 429 -13.26 2.68 -11.61
C SER A 429 -13.72 1.56 -10.67
N ILE A 430 -14.75 0.79 -11.04
CA ILE A 430 -15.34 -0.24 -10.16
C ILE A 430 -14.59 -1.57 -10.24
N LEU A 431 -14.00 -1.90 -11.38
CA LEU A 431 -13.31 -3.19 -11.62
C LEU A 431 -12.27 -3.55 -10.53
N PRO A 432 -11.38 -2.64 -10.09
CA PRO A 432 -10.47 -2.90 -8.97
C PRO A 432 -11.17 -3.30 -7.66
N ILE A 433 -12.30 -2.66 -7.34
CA ILE A 433 -13.06 -2.95 -6.10
C ILE A 433 -13.65 -4.35 -6.18
N LEU A 434 -14.30 -4.68 -7.31
CA LEU A 434 -14.90 -6.01 -7.50
C LEU A 434 -13.85 -7.10 -7.40
N TYR A 435 -12.67 -6.88 -7.98
CA TYR A 435 -11.56 -7.82 -7.88
C TYR A 435 -11.08 -8.01 -6.43
N VAL A 436 -10.97 -6.93 -5.65
CA VAL A 436 -10.58 -7.01 -4.24
C VAL A 436 -11.66 -7.71 -3.40
N ILE A 437 -12.94 -7.42 -3.64
CA ILE A 437 -14.05 -8.12 -2.97
C ILE A 437 -13.96 -9.62 -3.24
N TRP A 438 -13.81 -10.01 -4.52
CA TRP A 438 -13.64 -11.40 -4.92
C TRP A 438 -12.40 -12.04 -4.24
N LEU A 439 -11.28 -11.32 -4.19
CA LEU A 439 -10.04 -11.79 -3.57
C LEU A 439 -10.23 -12.06 -2.07
N VAL A 440 -10.87 -11.14 -1.35
CA VAL A 440 -11.13 -11.26 0.09
C VAL A 440 -12.09 -12.42 0.36
N LEU A 441 -13.22 -12.47 -0.36
CA LEU A 441 -14.23 -13.52 -0.20
C LEU A 441 -13.69 -14.92 -0.50
N ASN A 442 -12.94 -15.10 -1.59
CA ASN A 442 -12.39 -16.41 -1.94
C ASN A 442 -11.27 -16.88 -1.01
N THR A 443 -10.48 -15.94 -0.47
CA THR A 443 -9.46 -16.29 0.52
C THR A 443 -10.13 -16.80 1.80
N ASP A 444 -11.24 -16.17 2.22
CA ASP A 444 -12.05 -16.64 3.35
C ASP A 444 -12.77 -17.97 3.05
N LEU A 445 -13.25 -18.18 1.82
CA LEU A 445 -13.97 -19.40 1.42
C LEU A 445 -13.04 -20.63 1.38
N LEU A 446 -11.84 -20.49 0.78
CA LEU A 446 -10.81 -21.53 0.81
C LEU A 446 -10.37 -21.86 2.25
N ARG A 447 -10.36 -20.85 3.13
CA ARG A 447 -10.07 -21.06 4.55
C ARG A 447 -11.20 -21.79 5.27
N VAL A 448 -12.46 -21.40 5.09
CA VAL A 448 -13.60 -22.13 5.68
C VAL A 448 -13.64 -23.58 5.19
N VAL A 449 -13.31 -23.81 3.92
CA VAL A 449 -13.17 -25.17 3.39
C VAL A 449 -12.01 -25.89 4.06
N LYS A 450 -10.85 -25.25 4.23
CA LYS A 450 -9.69 -25.87 4.89
C LYS A 450 -9.94 -26.15 6.38
N GLU A 451 -10.53 -25.21 7.12
CA GLU A 451 -10.93 -25.37 8.53
C GLU A 451 -12.01 -26.44 8.67
N LYS A 452 -13.00 -26.50 7.78
CA LYS A 452 -13.98 -27.59 7.75
C LYS A 452 -13.35 -28.93 7.37
N VAL A 453 -12.37 -28.96 6.48
CA VAL A 453 -11.65 -30.19 6.15
C VAL A 453 -10.82 -30.64 7.36
N GLU A 454 -10.18 -29.73 8.08
CA GLU A 454 -9.49 -30.02 9.35
C GLU A 454 -10.47 -30.49 10.43
N GLU A 455 -11.63 -29.83 10.61
CA GLU A 455 -12.70 -30.30 11.52
C GLU A 455 -13.28 -31.66 11.12
N VAL A 456 -13.44 -31.93 9.82
CA VAL A 456 -13.91 -33.23 9.32
C VAL A 456 -12.83 -34.29 9.52
N ILE A 457 -11.54 -33.95 9.36
CA ILE A 457 -10.43 -34.85 9.65
C ILE A 457 -10.34 -35.12 11.16
N ASP A 458 -10.51 -34.11 12.01
CA ASP A 458 -10.54 -34.25 13.47
C ASP A 458 -11.77 -35.04 13.93
N ALA A 459 -12.96 -34.76 13.40
CA ALA A 459 -14.17 -35.53 13.68
C ALA A 459 -14.07 -36.98 13.15
N ALA A 460 -13.42 -37.19 12.00
CA ALA A 460 -13.11 -38.54 11.51
C ALA A 460 -12.11 -39.26 12.41
N SER A 461 -11.19 -38.53 13.05
CA SER A 461 -10.25 -39.08 14.04
C SER A 461 -10.91 -39.46 15.38
N GLU A 462 -12.10 -38.91 15.67
CA GLU A 462 -12.93 -39.27 16.82
C GLU A 462 -13.84 -40.49 16.57
N ILE A 463 -13.96 -40.96 15.33
CA ILE A 463 -14.69 -42.19 15.00
C ILE A 463 -13.92 -43.39 15.57
N PRO A 464 -14.49 -44.17 16.51
CA PRO A 464 -13.80 -45.29 17.19
C PRO A 464 -13.26 -46.35 16.22
N VAL A 465 -13.88 -46.47 15.05
CA VAL A 465 -13.51 -47.42 14.00
C VAL A 465 -12.15 -47.07 13.36
N LEU A 466 -11.78 -45.80 13.26
CA LEU A 466 -10.49 -45.37 12.69
C LEU A 466 -9.34 -45.41 13.72
N LYS A 467 -9.64 -45.34 15.02
CA LYS A 467 -8.66 -45.49 16.09
C LYS A 467 -8.08 -46.93 16.17
N ASN A 468 -8.84 -47.92 15.70
CA ASN A 468 -8.39 -49.31 15.62
C ASN A 468 -7.59 -49.65 14.35
N LEU A 469 -7.55 -48.76 13.35
CA LEU A 469 -6.76 -48.95 12.13
C LEU A 469 -5.33 -48.40 12.22
N SER A 470 -5.02 -47.60 13.25
CA SER A 470 -3.69 -46.96 13.44
C SER A 470 -2.79 -47.66 14.46
N LYS A 471 -3.29 -48.68 15.17
CA LYS A 471 -2.43 -49.64 15.88
C LYS A 471 -2.02 -50.72 14.89
N ALA A 472 -0.73 -50.81 14.60
CA ALA A 472 -0.06 -51.86 13.83
C ALA A 472 -0.92 -53.12 13.63
N THR A 473 -1.65 -53.17 12.51
CA THR A 473 -2.47 -54.32 12.16
C THR A 473 -1.54 -55.37 11.58
N HIS A 474 -1.24 -56.41 12.36
CA HIS A 474 -0.83 -57.68 11.80
C HIS A 474 -2.02 -58.24 11.01
N THR A 475 -2.00 -58.08 9.69
CA THR A 475 -3.04 -58.63 8.81
C THR A 475 -2.72 -60.10 8.54
N VAL A 476 -3.61 -61.00 8.98
CA VAL A 476 -3.50 -62.44 8.70
C VAL A 476 -4.15 -62.72 7.34
N ILE A 477 -3.35 -63.22 6.38
CA ILE A 477 -3.85 -63.78 5.12
C ILE A 477 -3.22 -65.17 4.96
N ASN A 478 -4.05 -66.21 4.80
CA ASN A 478 -3.63 -67.61 4.62
C ASN A 478 -2.67 -68.17 5.69
N GLY A 479 -2.91 -67.86 6.97
CA GLY A 479 -2.24 -68.54 8.09
C GLY A 479 -0.73 -68.33 8.18
N LYS A 480 -0.14 -67.40 7.42
CA LYS A 480 1.23 -66.92 7.60
C LYS A 480 1.21 -65.44 7.98
N THR A 481 1.76 -65.15 9.15
CA THR A 481 2.09 -63.79 9.57
C THR A 481 3.16 -63.25 8.62
N LEU A 482 2.79 -62.33 7.74
CA LEU A 482 3.74 -61.55 6.95
C LEU A 482 3.78 -60.15 7.56
N GLU A 483 4.96 -59.73 8.01
CA GLU A 483 5.21 -58.35 8.41
C GLU A 483 4.89 -57.42 7.24
N VAL A 484 3.96 -56.49 7.44
CA VAL A 484 3.82 -55.34 6.54
C VAL A 484 5.02 -54.44 6.80
N SER A 485 6.11 -54.70 6.09
CA SER A 485 7.32 -53.87 6.12
C SER A 485 6.95 -52.44 5.71
N THR A 486 7.08 -51.48 6.62
CA THR A 486 6.96 -50.03 6.35
C THR A 486 8.15 -49.48 5.55
N GLY A 487 8.87 -50.36 4.83
CA GLY A 487 10.17 -50.07 4.24
C GLY A 487 11.22 -49.66 5.28
N SER A 488 10.99 -49.95 6.57
CA SER A 488 11.87 -49.51 7.66
C SER A 488 12.35 -50.69 8.50
N HIS A 489 13.65 -50.74 8.78
CA HIS A 489 14.30 -51.81 9.56
C HIS A 489 15.60 -51.31 10.19
N PHE A 490 16.22 -52.12 11.06
CA PHE A 490 17.56 -51.84 11.57
C PHE A 490 18.61 -52.68 10.84
N GLU A 491 19.72 -52.03 10.47
CA GLU A 491 20.96 -52.65 10.01
C GLU A 491 22.08 -52.34 11.01
N GLY A 492 22.27 -53.24 11.97
CA GLY A 492 23.13 -52.97 13.12
C GLY A 492 22.61 -51.78 13.92
N LYS A 493 23.41 -50.71 13.99
CA LYS A 493 23.06 -49.46 14.70
C LYS A 493 22.27 -48.48 13.85
N TRP A 494 22.11 -48.74 12.56
CA TRP A 494 21.44 -47.84 11.62
C TRP A 494 19.97 -48.20 11.48
N PHE A 495 19.09 -47.24 11.75
CA PHE A 495 17.71 -47.29 11.30
C PHE A 495 17.66 -46.93 9.82
N VAL A 496 17.13 -47.80 8.99
CA VAL A 496 17.02 -47.63 7.54
C VAL A 496 15.56 -47.42 7.17
N HIS A 497 15.29 -46.40 6.36
CA HIS A 497 13.99 -46.18 5.75
C HIS A 497 14.14 -46.07 4.23
N THR A 498 13.42 -46.92 3.49
CA THR A 498 13.48 -47.00 2.03
C THR A 498 12.17 -46.55 1.41
N PHE A 499 12.25 -45.68 0.40
CA PHE A 499 11.10 -45.19 -0.36
C PHE A 499 11.51 -44.86 -1.80
N MET A 500 10.55 -44.46 -2.63
CA MET A 500 10.79 -44.07 -4.03
C MET A 500 10.72 -42.55 -4.18
N ALA A 501 11.71 -41.96 -4.85
CA ALA A 501 11.66 -40.57 -5.27
C ALA A 501 10.61 -40.37 -6.37
N THR A 502 10.01 -39.20 -6.46
CA THR A 502 8.92 -38.87 -7.39
C THR A 502 9.12 -37.50 -8.03
N TYR A 503 8.24 -37.11 -8.96
CA TYR A 503 8.28 -35.78 -9.56
C TYR A 503 8.12 -34.61 -8.56
N VAL A 504 7.55 -34.85 -7.37
CA VAL A 504 7.48 -33.81 -6.32
C VAL A 504 8.87 -33.53 -5.72
N ASP A 505 9.79 -34.48 -5.84
CA ASP A 505 11.14 -34.41 -5.28
C ASP A 505 12.14 -33.73 -6.24
N THR A 506 11.78 -33.50 -7.51
CA THR A 506 12.70 -33.00 -8.55
C THR A 506 12.59 -31.50 -8.81
N ASN A 507 13.61 -30.94 -9.48
CA ASN A 507 13.65 -29.54 -9.90
C ASN A 507 13.45 -29.39 -11.42
N SER A 508 13.58 -28.15 -11.91
CA SER A 508 13.42 -27.82 -13.34
C SER A 508 14.48 -28.43 -14.27
N VAL A 509 15.55 -29.03 -13.75
CA VAL A 509 16.60 -29.71 -14.53
C VAL A 509 16.54 -31.25 -14.40
N GLY A 510 15.51 -31.79 -13.74
CA GLY A 510 15.21 -33.23 -13.72
C GLY A 510 16.02 -34.06 -12.73
N ASN A 511 16.78 -33.45 -11.82
CA ASN A 511 17.37 -34.15 -10.68
C ASN A 511 16.65 -33.77 -9.37
N VAL A 512 16.85 -34.57 -8.33
CA VAL A 512 16.23 -34.32 -7.03
C VAL A 512 16.74 -33.01 -6.44
N TYR A 513 15.83 -32.15 -6.01
CA TYR A 513 16.16 -30.82 -5.48
C TYR A 513 16.91 -30.94 -4.15
N PHE A 514 17.97 -30.14 -3.95
CA PHE A 514 18.85 -30.26 -2.78
C PHE A 514 18.12 -30.19 -1.43
N GLY A 515 17.04 -29.38 -1.33
CA GLY A 515 16.24 -29.24 -0.11
C GLY A 515 15.46 -30.51 0.26
N VAL A 516 15.19 -31.38 -0.72
CA VAL A 516 14.41 -32.60 -0.53
C VAL A 516 15.19 -33.67 0.25
N TYR A 517 16.52 -33.72 0.09
CA TYR A 517 17.39 -34.60 0.89
C TYR A 517 17.21 -34.34 2.40
N VAL A 518 16.99 -33.08 2.79
CA VAL A 518 16.74 -32.70 4.18
C VAL A 518 15.38 -33.20 4.66
N LEU A 519 14.35 -33.11 3.80
CA LEU A 519 13.01 -33.62 4.10
C LEU A 519 13.01 -35.12 4.29
N TRP A 520 13.75 -35.85 3.44
CA TRP A 520 13.90 -37.30 3.55
C TRP A 520 14.57 -37.72 4.87
N VAL A 521 15.63 -37.02 5.28
CA VAL A 521 16.26 -37.26 6.59
C VAL A 521 15.31 -36.91 7.74
N GLY A 522 14.55 -35.81 7.63
CA GLY A 522 13.53 -35.44 8.61
C GLY A 522 12.46 -36.51 8.80
N LYS A 523 11.96 -37.09 7.70
CA LYS A 523 10.98 -38.18 7.71
C LYS A 523 11.55 -39.45 8.34
N ALA A 524 12.73 -39.88 7.91
CA ALA A 524 13.38 -41.07 8.49
C ALA A 524 13.68 -40.88 9.99
N ARG A 525 14.03 -39.66 10.42
CA ARG A 525 14.25 -39.32 11.83
C ARG A 525 12.97 -39.46 12.64
N GLU A 526 11.85 -38.99 12.13
CA GLU A 526 10.56 -39.12 12.82
C GLU A 526 10.10 -40.58 12.93
N LEU A 527 10.35 -41.39 11.90
CA LEU A 527 10.10 -42.83 11.97
C LEU A 527 11.05 -43.53 12.96
N PHE A 528 12.32 -43.12 13.01
CA PHE A 528 13.26 -43.58 14.02
C PHE A 528 12.75 -43.25 15.43
N PHE A 529 12.33 -42.00 15.68
CA PHE A 529 11.78 -41.58 16.97
C PHE A 529 10.50 -42.34 17.33
N ASN A 530 9.59 -42.53 16.39
CA ASN A 530 8.38 -43.32 16.61
C ASN A 530 8.71 -44.76 17.04
N TYR A 531 9.80 -45.32 16.52
CA TYR A 531 10.25 -46.65 16.91
C TYR A 531 10.91 -46.66 18.30
N VAL A 532 11.85 -45.76 18.57
CA VAL A 532 12.67 -45.80 19.80
C VAL A 532 12.04 -45.07 20.99
N LEU A 533 11.06 -44.19 20.74
CA LEU A 533 10.30 -43.42 21.73
C LEU A 533 8.79 -43.61 21.51
N PRO A 534 8.25 -44.83 21.64
CA PRO A 534 6.86 -45.13 21.32
C PRO A 534 5.84 -44.38 22.20
N ASP A 535 6.25 -43.95 23.40
CA ASP A 535 5.41 -43.19 24.33
C ASP A 535 5.48 -41.67 24.11
N PHE A 536 6.33 -41.18 23.19
CA PHE A 536 6.45 -39.76 22.90
C PHE A 536 5.24 -39.26 22.12
N ASN A 537 4.44 -38.39 22.74
CA ASN A 537 3.27 -37.77 22.13
C ASN A 537 3.33 -36.25 22.29
N LEU A 538 3.21 -35.51 21.18
CA LEU A 538 3.24 -34.04 21.16
C LEU A 538 2.16 -33.38 22.02
N LYS A 539 1.02 -34.05 22.27
CA LYS A 539 -0.07 -33.48 23.08
C LYS A 539 0.26 -33.43 24.58
N ASP A 540 0.92 -34.49 25.08
CA ASP A 540 1.04 -34.73 26.52
C ASP A 540 2.49 -34.80 27.02
N THR A 541 3.47 -34.63 26.13
CA THR A 541 4.90 -34.66 26.49
C THR A 541 5.32 -33.49 27.38
N THR A 542 6.28 -33.75 28.28
CA THR A 542 6.91 -32.72 29.13
C THR A 542 8.05 -31.98 28.43
N TYR A 543 8.54 -32.49 27.30
CA TYR A 543 9.64 -31.91 26.54
C TYR A 543 9.39 -31.97 25.02
N LEU A 544 9.98 -31.02 24.29
CA LEU A 544 10.02 -31.00 22.84
C LEU A 544 11.45 -31.23 22.35
N ILE A 545 11.59 -31.97 21.26
CA ILE A 545 12.87 -32.26 20.60
C ILE A 545 13.04 -31.28 19.44
N LEU A 546 14.02 -30.38 19.52
CA LEU A 546 14.28 -29.38 18.50
C LEU A 546 15.61 -29.62 17.81
N THR A 547 15.67 -29.33 16.52
CA THR A 547 16.93 -29.36 15.77
C THR A 547 17.67 -28.04 15.97
N ARG A 548 18.86 -28.11 16.57
CA ARG A 548 19.74 -26.94 16.73
C ARG A 548 20.54 -26.66 15.47
N SER A 549 21.09 -27.71 14.86
CA SER A 549 21.86 -27.60 13.62
C SER A 549 21.68 -28.86 12.78
N PHE A 550 21.84 -28.69 11.47
CA PHE A 550 21.79 -29.77 10.50
C PHE A 550 22.87 -29.49 9.44
N GLU A 551 23.72 -30.47 9.20
CA GLU A 551 24.78 -30.45 8.20
C GLU A 551 24.55 -31.61 7.23
N HIS A 552 24.59 -31.33 5.93
CA HIS A 552 24.46 -32.36 4.89
C HIS A 552 25.44 -32.07 3.76
N LYS A 553 26.23 -33.08 3.41
CA LYS A 553 27.14 -33.07 2.27
C LYS A 553 26.52 -33.90 1.14
N TYR A 554 26.25 -33.22 0.03
CA TYR A 554 25.82 -33.83 -1.23
C TYR A 554 27.03 -34.45 -1.93
N ILE A 555 26.92 -35.70 -2.37
CA ILE A 555 28.03 -36.47 -2.95
C ILE A 555 27.72 -36.81 -4.40
N THR A 556 26.56 -37.42 -4.66
CA THR A 556 26.07 -37.71 -6.02
C THR A 556 24.60 -37.35 -6.17
N GLU A 557 24.23 -36.96 -7.38
CA GLU A 557 22.86 -36.61 -7.74
C GLU A 557 22.01 -37.86 -7.94
N THR A 558 20.70 -37.73 -7.74
CA THR A 558 19.71 -38.78 -8.04
C THR A 558 18.52 -38.21 -8.80
N ARG A 559 17.64 -39.08 -9.31
CA ARG A 559 16.53 -38.74 -10.23
C ARG A 559 15.21 -39.27 -9.70
N GLU A 560 14.12 -38.88 -10.36
CA GLU A 560 12.80 -39.44 -10.11
C GLU A 560 12.78 -40.97 -10.28
N PHE A 561 11.88 -41.62 -9.54
CA PHE A 561 11.67 -43.07 -9.52
C PHE A 561 12.88 -43.91 -9.10
N GLU A 562 13.96 -43.27 -8.62
CA GLU A 562 15.04 -43.96 -7.94
C GLU A 562 14.57 -44.43 -6.55
N ARG A 563 15.01 -45.63 -6.14
CA ARG A 563 14.76 -46.12 -4.78
C ARG A 563 15.82 -45.59 -3.85
N ILE A 564 15.39 -44.83 -2.85
CA ILE A 564 16.25 -44.13 -1.90
C ILE A 564 16.21 -44.84 -0.56
N SER A 565 17.38 -45.08 0.04
CA SER A 565 17.52 -45.61 1.40
C SER A 565 18.20 -44.59 2.30
N VAL A 566 17.48 -44.10 3.30
CA VAL A 566 17.99 -43.16 4.30
C VAL A 566 18.32 -43.94 5.57
N LYS A 567 19.59 -43.89 5.99
CA LYS A 567 20.08 -44.49 7.23
C LYS A 567 20.28 -43.41 8.28
N ILE A 568 19.79 -43.62 9.49
CA ILE A 568 19.96 -42.72 10.65
C ILE A 568 20.42 -43.51 11.87
N ARG A 569 21.33 -42.95 12.67
CA ARG A 569 21.68 -43.49 13.98
C ARG A 569 21.97 -42.38 14.98
N ALA A 570 21.89 -42.69 16.27
CA ALA A 570 22.50 -41.85 17.30
C ALA A 570 24.03 -42.00 17.21
N SER A 571 24.80 -40.93 17.41
CA SER A 571 26.26 -40.98 17.28
C SER A 571 26.97 -40.62 18.58
N GLU A 572 26.59 -39.51 19.20
CA GLU A 572 27.15 -39.02 20.45
C GLU A 572 26.11 -38.17 21.19
N TYR A 573 26.26 -38.04 22.50
CA TYR A 573 25.51 -37.06 23.27
C TYR A 573 26.39 -36.46 24.36
N ASN A 574 26.00 -35.28 24.83
CA ASN A 574 26.46 -34.70 26.09
C ASN A 574 25.25 -34.39 26.97
N ARG A 575 25.44 -33.63 28.05
CA ARG A 575 24.35 -33.29 28.98
C ARG A 575 23.12 -32.64 28.32
N LYS A 576 23.28 -31.88 27.23
CA LYS A 576 22.22 -31.04 26.63
C LYS A 576 21.97 -31.29 25.14
N ILE A 577 22.84 -32.02 24.46
CA ILE A 577 22.82 -32.18 23.01
C ILE A 577 22.97 -33.65 22.66
N ALA A 578 22.09 -34.16 21.80
CA ALA A 578 22.24 -35.45 21.13
C ALA A 578 22.54 -35.23 19.65
N THR A 579 23.50 -35.95 19.09
CA THR A 579 23.87 -35.87 17.67
C THR A 579 23.41 -37.13 16.94
N LEU A 580 22.60 -36.96 15.89
CA LEU A 580 22.28 -38.01 14.93
C LEU A 580 23.21 -37.93 13.73
N GLU A 581 23.59 -39.08 13.19
CA GLU A 581 24.28 -39.21 11.90
C GLU A 581 23.31 -39.76 10.86
N HIS A 582 23.42 -39.29 9.62
CA HIS A 582 22.63 -39.79 8.50
C HIS A 582 23.47 -40.09 7.25
N GLN A 583 23.02 -41.06 6.47
CA GLN A 583 23.55 -41.42 5.15
C GLN A 583 22.40 -41.74 4.21
N ILE A 584 22.53 -41.40 2.93
CA ILE A 584 21.51 -41.62 1.91
C ILE A 584 22.13 -42.38 0.74
N PHE A 585 21.47 -43.45 0.31
CA PHE A 585 21.93 -44.33 -0.76
C PHE A 585 20.88 -44.50 -1.85
N ASP A 586 21.31 -44.75 -3.10
CA ASP A 586 20.44 -45.20 -4.19
C ASP A 586 20.25 -46.73 -4.18
N SER A 587 19.53 -47.26 -5.18
CA SER A 587 19.29 -48.70 -5.31
C SER A 587 20.56 -49.51 -5.63
N ALA A 588 21.57 -48.88 -6.22
CA ALA A 588 22.87 -49.50 -6.54
C ALA A 588 23.84 -49.47 -5.35
N GLY A 589 23.46 -48.84 -4.23
CA GLY A 589 24.29 -48.71 -3.04
C GLY A 589 25.31 -47.57 -3.11
N ASN A 590 25.19 -46.65 -4.08
CA ASN A 590 26.03 -45.46 -4.13
C ASN A 590 25.58 -44.45 -3.08
N LEU A 591 26.56 -43.81 -2.43
CA LEU A 591 26.30 -42.80 -1.41
C LEU A 591 25.93 -41.46 -2.05
N LEU A 592 24.66 -41.08 -1.94
CA LEU A 592 24.12 -39.82 -2.45
C LEU A 592 24.45 -38.63 -1.54
N GLY A 593 24.46 -38.85 -0.23
CA GLY A 593 24.78 -37.80 0.73
C GLY A 593 24.92 -38.30 2.16
N LYS A 594 25.57 -37.51 3.02
CA LYS A 594 25.75 -37.83 4.44
C LYS A 594 25.87 -36.59 5.31
N GLY A 595 25.67 -36.73 6.61
CA GLY A 595 25.83 -35.60 7.52
C GLY A 595 25.43 -35.87 8.96
N LYS A 596 25.20 -34.78 9.70
CA LYS A 596 24.91 -34.79 11.13
C LYS A 596 23.79 -33.82 11.49
N GLN A 597 23.04 -34.14 12.53
CA GLN A 597 22.00 -33.31 13.08
C GLN A 597 22.15 -33.23 14.60
N GLN A 598 22.20 -32.02 15.16
CA GLN A 598 22.23 -31.82 16.61
C GLN A 598 20.83 -31.49 17.14
N LEU A 599 20.42 -32.22 18.17
CA LEU A 599 19.15 -32.10 18.85
C LEU A 599 19.35 -31.43 20.20
N ILE A 600 18.41 -30.55 20.55
CA ILE A 600 18.26 -29.97 21.89
C ILE A 600 16.86 -30.24 22.41
N PHE A 601 16.71 -30.21 23.72
CA PHE A 601 15.44 -30.53 24.40
C PHE A 601 14.97 -29.30 25.16
N VAL A 602 13.70 -28.96 25.03
CA VAL A 602 13.10 -27.79 25.70
C VAL A 602 11.82 -28.18 26.42
N SER A 603 11.45 -27.45 27.48
CA SER A 603 10.16 -27.68 28.15
C SER A 603 8.99 -27.37 27.22
N SER A 604 7.97 -28.22 27.22
CA SER A 604 6.72 -27.99 26.47
C SER A 604 5.90 -26.81 27.00
N LYS A 605 6.16 -26.34 28.23
CA LYS A 605 5.41 -25.22 28.85
C LYS A 605 6.00 -23.85 28.57
N ASP A 606 7.31 -23.70 28.69
CA ASP A 606 7.98 -22.39 28.66
C ASP A 606 9.20 -22.34 27.71
N TYR A 607 9.44 -23.41 26.94
CA TYR A 607 10.55 -23.52 25.98
C TYR A 607 11.95 -23.32 26.56
N ARG A 608 12.13 -23.43 27.88
CA ARG A 608 13.47 -23.39 28.48
C ARG A 608 14.27 -24.63 28.12
N LEU A 609 15.57 -24.45 27.87
CA LEU A 609 16.50 -25.52 27.54
C LEU A 609 16.63 -26.51 28.72
N LEU A 610 16.43 -27.78 28.43
CA LEU A 610 16.53 -28.89 29.38
C LEU A 610 17.82 -29.69 29.16
N ASP A 611 18.18 -30.48 30.18
CA ASP A 611 19.08 -31.61 29.98
C ASP A 611 18.36 -32.70 29.16
N ILE A 612 19.12 -33.62 28.55
CA ILE A 612 18.50 -34.70 27.75
C ILE A 612 17.60 -35.56 28.66
N PRO A 613 16.30 -35.72 28.32
CA PRO A 613 15.39 -36.58 29.07
C PRO A 613 15.89 -38.01 29.19
N THR A 614 15.69 -38.64 30.35
CA THR A 614 16.28 -39.95 30.67
C THR A 614 15.75 -41.08 29.78
N ASP A 615 14.48 -41.00 29.39
CA ASP A 615 13.84 -41.87 28.40
C ASP A 615 14.51 -41.76 27.02
N VAL A 616 14.87 -40.56 26.57
CA VAL A 616 15.62 -40.35 25.32
C VAL A 616 17.01 -40.97 25.38
N ILE A 617 17.73 -40.80 26.49
CA ILE A 617 19.06 -41.43 26.66
C ILE A 617 18.94 -42.95 26.57
N LYS A 618 17.98 -43.55 27.30
CA LYS A 618 17.73 -45.00 27.28
C LYS A 618 17.35 -45.50 25.89
N ALA A 619 16.55 -44.73 25.15
CA ALA A 619 16.12 -45.06 23.80
C ALA A 619 17.25 -44.99 22.77
N PHE A 620 18.16 -44.02 22.88
CA PHE A 620 19.22 -43.82 21.90
C PHE A 620 20.45 -44.70 22.15
N MET A 621 20.74 -45.03 23.41
CA MET A 621 21.95 -45.77 23.81
C MET A 621 22.19 -47.08 23.03
N PRO A 622 21.18 -47.93 22.72
CA PRO A 622 21.40 -49.15 21.94
C PRO A 622 21.88 -48.92 20.50
N TYR A 623 21.68 -47.72 19.96
CA TYR A 623 21.92 -47.37 18.55
C TYR A 623 23.09 -46.40 18.35
N MET A 624 23.91 -46.21 19.39
CA MET A 624 25.12 -45.37 19.37
C MET A 624 26.37 -46.13 18.99
#